data_AF-A0A0F7ZWH6-F1
#
_entry.id   AF-A0A0F7ZWH6-F1
#
_cell.length_a   1.000
_cell.length_b   1.000
_cell.length_c   1.000
_cell.angle_alpha   90.00
_cell.angle_beta   90.00
_cell.angle_gamma   90.00
#
_symmetry.space_group_name_H-M   'P 1'
#
loop_
_entity.id
_entity.type
_entity.pdbx_description
1 polymer ?
#
loop_
_entity_poly.entity_id
_entity_poly.type
_entity_poly.pdbx_seq_one_letter_code
_entity_poly.pdbx_strand_id
1 'polypeptide(L)'
;MSRRPRVHNPDKKTLKVFQANVGKIPPAHDCALALADSAKYDIVLLQEPWTEAKNSRCLTKTHPAYDTYSPVDSWDSNGTRPRVMTYIRRDSRILADQKRPALTRDILWLTVNGVTIVNFYRQPHYDVSLDVLLRWSAPEKTLVAGDFNAKHYTWQTGRLEGRGEDIATWAAENGLNLLNTADEPTNPHGNTIDLAFSNIALASAVVEDHLATSSDHFTLSLILPDLSLSLPQVTGKVRVTTDDELKRFKELVAAGACEIPTDTATASQLDALAAALVDLLQSAARSAGRPVRKGTRSAPWWTDECAEAAAEYRAIRRSLPLGFSQEIQLARRDFQRVVRRAKRQYWRNLIDGFSDSASIYKARVVRRAKRQYWRNLIDGFSDSASIYKAVRWLKSPGAFQPPPLQIGDVVYETQLEKANALRRSTLERRTAADDIADPWTPVRPARKIPFCSRSHAGRSEDATIKTGNTSPGDNITVKLLQAVWDIVRGHVRRHYQGCLTVGHHPGAFREAEVVMIPKPGKKNLSTPRA
;
A
#
# COMPACT_ATOMS: atom_id res chain seq x y z
N MET A 1 -10.21 47.35 12.29
CA MET A 1 -10.92 46.55 11.26
C MET A 1 -10.72 45.08 11.56
N SER A 2 -11.81 44.40 11.90
CA SER A 2 -11.84 43.02 12.40
C SER A 2 -11.44 42.02 11.30
N ARG A 3 -10.36 41.25 11.54
CA ARG A 3 -10.00 40.08 10.72
C ARG A 3 -11.00 38.97 11.03
N ARG A 4 -11.92 38.71 10.10
CA ARG A 4 -12.79 37.53 10.17
C ARG A 4 -11.93 36.26 10.21
N PRO A 5 -12.19 35.31 11.12
CA PRO A 5 -11.53 34.01 11.08
C PRO A 5 -11.92 33.28 9.79
N ARG A 6 -10.96 32.70 9.08
CA ARG A 6 -11.23 31.71 8.05
C ARG A 6 -11.96 30.55 8.71
N VAL A 7 -13.25 30.39 8.43
CA VAL A 7 -14.03 29.21 8.78
C VAL A 7 -13.41 28.04 8.01
N HIS A 8 -12.62 27.23 8.71
CA HIS A 8 -12.13 25.97 8.17
C HIS A 8 -13.31 25.01 8.14
N ASN A 9 -13.93 24.84 6.98
CA ASN A 9 -15.02 23.89 6.79
C ASN A 9 -14.42 22.48 6.74
N PRO A 10 -14.65 21.60 7.74
CA PRO A 10 -13.95 20.32 7.85
C PRO A 10 -14.42 19.25 6.85
N ASP A 11 -15.44 19.54 6.04
CA ASP A 11 -16.13 18.54 5.20
C ASP A 11 -15.72 18.50 3.72
N LYS A 12 -14.85 19.40 3.24
CA LYS A 12 -14.34 19.33 1.85
C LYS A 12 -13.04 18.54 1.79
N LYS A 13 -13.11 17.28 1.35
CA LYS A 13 -11.92 16.43 1.14
C LYS A 13 -11.35 16.69 -0.25
N THR A 14 -10.17 17.30 -0.27
CA THR A 14 -9.37 17.58 -1.47
C THR A 14 -8.29 16.51 -1.62
N LEU A 15 -8.06 16.01 -2.84
CA LEU A 15 -6.89 15.17 -3.14
C LEU A 15 -5.78 16.03 -3.74
N LYS A 16 -4.55 15.87 -3.23
CA LYS A 16 -3.34 16.48 -3.77
C LYS A 16 -2.56 15.49 -4.62
N VAL A 17 -2.27 15.85 -5.86
CA VAL A 17 -1.51 15.03 -6.82
C VAL A 17 -0.18 15.70 -7.12
N PHE A 18 0.91 14.93 -7.02
CA PHE A 18 2.26 15.33 -7.38
C PHE A 18 2.59 14.69 -8.74
N GLN A 19 2.89 15.48 -9.76
CA GLN A 19 3.32 14.98 -11.07
C GLN A 19 4.76 15.38 -11.33
N ALA A 20 5.60 14.43 -11.75
CA ALA A 20 6.94 14.72 -12.23
C ALA A 20 7.49 13.61 -13.14
N ASN A 21 8.07 14.00 -14.28
CA ASN A 21 9.01 13.15 -14.99
C ASN A 21 10.35 13.16 -14.22
N VAL A 22 10.90 11.97 -13.92
CA VAL A 22 12.15 11.82 -13.15
C VAL A 22 13.34 11.36 -13.99
N GLY A 23 13.18 11.26 -15.32
CA GLY A 23 14.26 11.01 -16.29
C GLY A 23 15.05 9.72 -16.07
N LYS A 24 14.43 8.70 -15.44
CA LYS A 24 15.06 7.45 -14.98
C LYS A 24 16.21 7.68 -13.98
N ILE A 25 16.32 8.86 -13.37
CA ILE A 25 17.42 9.23 -12.47
C ILE A 25 17.09 8.73 -11.05
N PRO A 26 17.87 7.78 -10.49
CA PRO A 26 17.53 7.19 -9.20
C PRO A 26 17.44 8.21 -8.04
N PRO A 27 18.37 9.18 -7.90
CA PRO A 27 18.21 10.26 -6.92
C PRO A 27 16.96 11.11 -7.14
N ALA A 28 16.60 11.45 -8.39
CA ALA A 28 15.43 12.29 -8.65
C ALA A 28 14.12 11.58 -8.28
N HIS A 29 14.05 10.29 -8.58
CA HIS A 29 12.95 9.43 -8.14
C HIS A 29 12.85 9.39 -6.60
N ASP A 30 13.96 9.12 -5.91
CA ASP A 30 13.98 9.12 -4.43
C ASP A 30 13.55 10.47 -3.84
N CYS A 31 14.01 11.58 -4.44
CA CYS A 31 13.63 12.93 -4.03
C CYS A 31 12.14 13.18 -4.25
N ALA A 32 11.58 12.84 -5.42
CA ALA A 32 10.17 13.04 -5.72
C ALA A 32 9.27 12.43 -4.64
N LEU A 33 9.53 11.19 -4.23
CA LEU A 33 8.75 10.52 -3.18
C LEU A 33 8.90 11.17 -1.80
N ALA A 34 10.12 11.59 -1.43
CA ALA A 34 10.39 12.25 -0.16
C ALA A 34 9.74 13.64 -0.08
N LEU A 35 9.81 14.42 -1.17
CA LEU A 35 9.19 15.75 -1.26
C LEU A 35 7.66 15.65 -1.27
N ALA A 36 7.12 14.70 -2.02
CA ALA A 36 5.70 14.40 -1.99
C ALA A 36 5.24 14.04 -0.56
N ASP A 37 6.01 13.21 0.18
CA ASP A 37 5.67 12.87 1.56
C ASP A 37 5.71 14.08 2.50
N SER A 38 6.78 14.88 2.42
CA SER A 38 6.97 16.09 3.22
C SER A 38 5.83 17.08 3.02
N ALA A 39 5.44 17.33 1.76
CA ALA A 39 4.35 18.23 1.39
C ALA A 39 2.95 17.61 1.43
N LYS A 40 2.82 16.40 1.99
CA LYS A 40 1.55 15.68 2.22
C LYS A 40 0.70 15.46 0.97
N TYR A 41 1.33 15.08 -0.14
CA TYR A 41 0.60 14.65 -1.35
C TYR A 41 -0.01 13.27 -1.17
N ASP A 42 -1.21 13.07 -1.74
CA ASP A 42 -1.98 11.83 -1.63
C ASP A 42 -1.63 10.86 -2.77
N ILE A 43 -1.35 11.40 -3.95
CA ILE A 43 -1.06 10.66 -5.18
C ILE A 43 0.23 11.21 -5.79
N VAL A 44 1.12 10.35 -6.25
CA VAL A 44 2.35 10.72 -6.98
C VAL A 44 2.35 10.03 -8.33
N LEU A 45 2.34 10.79 -9.42
CA LEU A 45 2.41 10.35 -10.81
C LEU A 45 3.83 10.58 -11.32
N LEU A 46 4.62 9.52 -11.43
CA LEU A 46 5.98 9.61 -11.95
C LEU A 46 6.06 9.06 -13.37
N GLN A 47 6.61 9.86 -14.28
CA GLN A 47 7.02 9.43 -15.62
C GLN A 47 8.53 9.14 -15.62
N GLU A 48 8.93 8.24 -16.51
CA GLU A 48 10.29 7.70 -16.58
C GLU A 48 10.86 7.26 -15.22
N PRO A 49 10.17 6.41 -14.45
CA PRO A 49 10.67 5.97 -13.16
C PRO A 49 11.98 5.17 -13.32
N TRP A 50 12.93 5.37 -12.40
CA TRP A 50 14.09 4.48 -12.31
C TRP A 50 13.61 3.05 -12.04
N THR A 51 13.96 2.13 -12.93
CA THR A 51 13.67 0.70 -12.82
C THR A 51 14.86 -0.14 -13.25
N GLU A 52 15.01 -1.31 -12.64
CA GLU A 52 16.07 -2.27 -12.96
C GLU A 52 15.49 -3.68 -12.98
N ALA A 53 15.98 -4.52 -13.89
CA ALA A 53 15.77 -5.97 -13.86
C ALA A 53 17.07 -6.62 -13.39
N LYS A 54 17.04 -7.31 -12.24
CA LYS A 54 18.23 -7.98 -11.69
C LYS A 54 17.86 -9.29 -11.02
N ASN A 55 18.53 -10.38 -11.37
CA ASN A 55 18.32 -11.72 -10.79
C ASN A 55 16.84 -12.15 -10.79
N SER A 56 16.18 -12.01 -11.94
CA SER A 56 14.73 -12.27 -12.11
C SER A 56 13.83 -11.41 -11.22
N ARG A 57 14.27 -10.21 -10.83
CA ARG A 57 13.46 -9.24 -10.06
C ARG A 57 13.29 -7.92 -10.76
N CYS A 58 12.11 -7.38 -10.56
CA CYS A 58 11.69 -6.06 -10.94
C CYS A 58 11.94 -5.11 -9.76
N LEU A 59 12.88 -4.17 -9.93
CA LEU A 59 13.29 -3.22 -8.91
C LEU A 59 12.89 -1.80 -9.31
N THR A 60 12.46 -1.00 -8.32
CA THR A 60 12.22 0.43 -8.45
C THR A 60 12.48 1.15 -7.12
N LYS A 61 12.30 2.48 -7.07
CA LYS A 61 12.30 3.22 -5.81
C LYS A 61 10.94 3.14 -5.14
N THR A 62 10.97 3.04 -3.82
CA THR A 62 9.81 2.89 -2.95
C THR A 62 9.95 3.81 -1.76
N HIS A 63 8.84 4.16 -1.15
CA HIS A 63 8.80 5.04 0.02
C HIS A 63 7.83 4.49 1.06
N PRO A 64 8.16 4.47 2.37
CA PRO A 64 7.32 3.79 3.38
C PRO A 64 5.91 4.38 3.51
N ALA A 65 5.72 5.65 3.14
CA ALA A 65 4.43 6.34 3.14
C ALA A 65 3.50 5.99 1.97
N TYR A 66 3.96 5.28 0.95
CA TYR A 66 3.18 5.03 -0.27
C TYR A 66 3.11 3.55 -0.65
N ASP A 67 1.98 3.17 -1.25
CA ASP A 67 1.81 1.94 -2.02
C ASP A 67 2.16 2.19 -3.48
N THR A 68 2.92 1.29 -4.10
CA THR A 68 3.42 1.45 -5.48
C THR A 68 2.54 0.69 -6.46
N TYR A 69 2.18 1.31 -7.58
CA TYR A 69 1.44 0.70 -8.67
C TYR A 69 2.26 0.75 -9.96
N SER A 70 2.24 -0.34 -10.72
CA SER A 70 2.98 -0.50 -11.98
C SER A 70 2.00 -0.92 -13.08
N PRO A 71 2.12 -0.38 -14.31
CA PRO A 71 1.26 -0.78 -15.42
C PRO A 71 1.59 -2.18 -15.97
N VAL A 72 2.80 -2.68 -15.69
CA VAL A 72 3.25 -4.03 -16.06
C VAL A 72 3.54 -4.87 -14.83
N ASP A 73 3.27 -6.17 -14.94
CA ASP A 73 3.38 -7.12 -13.82
C ASP A 73 4.81 -7.60 -13.61
N SER A 74 5.61 -7.61 -14.68
CA SER A 74 7.03 -7.94 -14.64
C SER A 74 7.79 -7.34 -15.81
N TRP A 75 9.12 -7.22 -15.67
CA TRP A 75 10.04 -6.76 -16.69
C TRP A 75 11.43 -7.38 -16.51
N ASP A 76 12.13 -7.54 -17.61
CA ASP A 76 13.44 -8.18 -17.73
C ASP A 76 14.43 -7.38 -18.59
N SER A 77 13.95 -6.44 -19.40
CA SER A 77 14.74 -5.67 -20.35
C SER A 77 14.31 -4.20 -20.37
N ASN A 78 15.06 -3.34 -21.07
CA ASN A 78 14.66 -1.95 -21.26
C ASN A 78 13.38 -1.80 -22.11
N GLY A 79 13.07 -2.80 -22.93
CA GLY A 79 11.86 -2.85 -23.77
C GLY A 79 10.59 -3.23 -23.00
N THR A 80 10.71 -3.85 -21.82
CA THR A 80 9.57 -4.31 -21.02
C THR A 80 9.34 -3.51 -19.75
N ARG A 81 10.33 -2.70 -19.32
CA ARG A 81 10.21 -1.82 -18.13
C ARG A 81 9.08 -0.80 -18.27
N PRO A 82 8.35 -0.49 -17.18
CA PRO A 82 7.34 0.57 -17.17
C PRO A 82 7.97 1.94 -17.41
N ARG A 83 7.24 2.81 -18.11
CA ARG A 83 7.58 4.22 -18.29
C ARG A 83 6.79 5.15 -17.39
N VAL A 84 5.82 4.61 -16.66
CA VAL A 84 5.07 5.33 -15.62
C VAL A 84 4.95 4.48 -14.36
N MET A 85 4.94 5.12 -13.20
CA MET A 85 4.57 4.51 -11.91
C MET A 85 3.73 5.49 -11.11
N THR A 86 2.74 4.95 -10.40
CA THR A 86 1.88 5.76 -9.53
C THR A 86 2.01 5.29 -8.09
N TYR A 87 2.15 6.24 -7.17
CA TYR A 87 2.29 5.98 -5.74
C TYR A 87 1.11 6.58 -4.99
N ILE A 88 0.44 5.77 -4.17
CA ILE A 88 -0.74 6.19 -3.41
C ILE A 88 -0.41 6.22 -1.93
N ARG A 89 -0.70 7.34 -1.26
CA ARG A 89 -0.41 7.51 0.16
C ARG A 89 -1.14 6.45 0.96
N ARG A 90 -0.42 5.81 1.87
CA ARG A 90 -0.98 4.89 2.86
C ARG A 90 -1.77 5.67 3.89
N ASP A 91 -3.05 5.83 3.62
CA ASP A 91 -4.02 6.44 4.51
C ASP A 91 -5.29 5.58 4.50
N SER A 92 -5.92 5.39 5.65
CA SER A 92 -7.20 4.65 5.73
C SER A 92 -8.33 5.34 4.94
N ARG A 93 -8.16 6.61 4.58
CA ARG A 93 -9.11 7.40 3.80
C ARG A 93 -8.91 7.30 2.29
N ILE A 94 -7.87 6.61 1.83
CA ILE A 94 -7.55 6.50 0.41
C ILE A 94 -7.66 5.03 0.01
N LEU A 95 -8.63 4.75 -0.85
CA LEU A 95 -8.82 3.46 -1.50
C LEU A 95 -8.46 3.59 -2.97
N ALA A 96 -7.55 2.76 -3.44
CA ALA A 96 -7.07 2.78 -4.82
C ALA A 96 -7.11 1.39 -5.44
N ASP A 97 -7.80 1.29 -6.56
CA ASP A 97 -7.89 0.09 -7.38
C ASP A 97 -7.25 0.33 -8.74
N GLN A 98 -6.38 -0.59 -9.17
CA GLN A 98 -5.78 -0.51 -10.50
C GLN A 98 -6.75 -1.02 -11.55
N LYS A 99 -6.85 -0.27 -12.65
CA LYS A 99 -7.62 -0.60 -13.85
C LYS A 99 -6.67 -0.98 -14.98
N ARG A 100 -7.13 -1.80 -15.94
CA ARG A 100 -6.32 -2.13 -17.12
C ARG A 100 -7.15 -2.12 -18.42
N PRO A 101 -7.58 -0.94 -18.91
CA PRO A 101 -8.30 -0.83 -20.19
C PRO A 101 -7.47 -1.30 -21.39
N ALA A 102 -6.15 -1.15 -21.32
CA ALA A 102 -5.22 -1.60 -22.35
C ALA A 102 -3.93 -2.12 -21.72
N LEU A 103 -3.28 -3.08 -22.39
CA LEU A 103 -1.96 -3.58 -22.00
C LEU A 103 -0.88 -2.66 -22.58
N THR A 104 -0.39 -1.73 -21.75
CA THR A 104 0.68 -0.82 -22.12
C THR A 104 1.57 -0.56 -20.91
N ARG A 105 2.85 -0.28 -21.16
CA ARG A 105 3.83 0.08 -20.12
C ARG A 105 3.93 1.59 -19.89
N ASP A 106 3.26 2.35 -20.74
CA ASP A 106 3.37 3.81 -20.87
C ASP A 106 2.16 4.54 -20.26
N ILE A 107 1.11 3.81 -19.85
CA ILE A 107 -0.09 4.37 -19.24
C ILE A 107 -0.51 3.53 -18.04
N LEU A 108 -0.86 4.17 -16.93
CA LEU A 108 -1.35 3.51 -15.72
C LEU A 108 -2.66 4.16 -15.26
N TRP A 109 -3.73 3.37 -15.23
CA TRP A 109 -5.04 3.78 -14.74
C TRP A 109 -5.28 3.27 -13.33
N LEU A 110 -5.67 4.18 -12.43
CA LEU A 110 -6.16 3.86 -11.09
C LEU A 110 -7.53 4.51 -10.88
N THR A 111 -8.40 3.84 -10.13
CA THR A 111 -9.56 4.47 -9.52
C THR A 111 -9.22 4.75 -8.06
N VAL A 112 -9.06 6.02 -7.69
CA VAL A 112 -8.74 6.47 -6.33
C VAL A 112 -9.97 7.15 -5.75
N ASN A 113 -10.60 6.52 -4.76
CA ASN A 113 -11.84 6.99 -4.16
C ASN A 113 -12.91 7.36 -5.22
N GLY A 114 -13.10 6.52 -6.24
CA GLY A 114 -14.06 6.78 -7.32
C GLY A 114 -13.64 7.83 -8.35
N VAL A 115 -12.45 8.42 -8.24
CA VAL A 115 -11.85 9.28 -9.27
C VAL A 115 -10.94 8.46 -10.16
N THR A 116 -11.08 8.58 -11.47
CA THR A 116 -10.17 7.95 -12.44
C THR A 116 -8.91 8.80 -12.59
N ILE A 117 -7.77 8.24 -12.25
CA ILE A 117 -6.44 8.87 -12.33
C ILE A 117 -5.62 8.12 -13.36
N VAL A 118 -5.15 8.83 -14.38
CA VAL A 118 -4.36 8.26 -15.48
C VAL A 118 -2.99 8.93 -15.50
N ASN A 119 -1.95 8.13 -15.27
CA ASN A 119 -0.57 8.55 -15.45
C ASN A 119 -0.11 8.18 -16.86
N PHE A 120 0.20 9.18 -17.68
CA PHE A 120 0.51 9.01 -19.10
C PHE A 120 1.96 9.40 -19.41
N TYR A 121 2.61 8.62 -20.25
CA TYR A 121 3.87 9.01 -20.87
C TYR A 121 3.81 8.70 -22.37
N ARG A 122 4.12 9.71 -23.19
CA ARG A 122 4.36 9.53 -24.62
C ARG A 122 5.85 9.65 -24.89
N GLN A 123 6.42 8.59 -25.46
CA GLN A 123 7.78 8.67 -25.97
C GLN A 123 7.79 9.56 -27.24
N PRO A 124 8.75 10.47 -27.40
CA PRO A 124 8.91 11.23 -28.64
C PRO A 124 8.97 10.31 -29.86
N HIS A 125 8.22 10.66 -30.91
CA HIS A 125 8.16 9.93 -32.18
C HIS A 125 7.61 8.50 -32.11
N TYR A 126 6.98 8.10 -31.00
CA TYR A 126 6.39 6.77 -30.86
C TYR A 126 4.96 6.88 -30.32
N ASP A 127 3.98 6.69 -31.20
CA ASP A 127 2.57 7.05 -30.94
C ASP A 127 1.70 5.90 -30.43
N VAL A 128 2.24 4.70 -30.20
CA VAL A 128 1.44 3.55 -29.76
C VAL A 128 0.66 3.83 -28.47
N SER A 129 1.30 4.47 -27.48
CA SER A 129 0.59 4.85 -26.25
C SER A 129 -0.41 5.97 -26.49
N LEU A 130 -0.11 6.92 -27.37
CA LEU A 130 -1.05 7.97 -27.76
C LEU A 130 -2.30 7.39 -28.42
N ASP A 131 -2.15 6.47 -29.38
CA ASP A 131 -3.29 5.83 -30.04
C ASP A 131 -4.16 5.03 -29.07
N VAL A 132 -3.57 4.46 -28.03
CA VAL A 132 -4.33 3.83 -26.93
C VAL A 132 -5.13 4.88 -26.15
N LEU A 133 -4.52 6.02 -25.84
CA LEU A 133 -5.20 7.11 -25.12
C LEU A 133 -6.33 7.71 -25.96
N LEU A 134 -6.09 8.02 -27.23
CA LEU A 134 -7.06 8.67 -28.13
C LEU A 134 -8.31 7.80 -28.39
N ARG A 135 -8.18 6.47 -28.32
CA ARG A 135 -9.32 5.54 -28.43
C ARG A 135 -10.06 5.31 -27.10
N TRP A 136 -9.48 5.75 -25.99
CA TRP A 136 -10.07 5.56 -24.68
C TRP A 136 -11.04 6.69 -24.33
N SER A 137 -12.28 6.33 -24.03
CA SER A 137 -13.29 7.27 -23.54
C SER A 137 -13.15 7.47 -22.03
N ALA A 138 -12.84 8.71 -21.63
CA ALA A 138 -12.69 9.08 -20.24
C ALA A 138 -14.07 9.16 -19.56
N PRO A 139 -14.27 8.49 -18.41
CA PRO A 139 -15.50 8.61 -17.65
C PRO A 139 -15.57 9.96 -16.91
N GLU A 140 -16.70 10.25 -16.26
CA GLU A 140 -16.80 11.34 -15.29
C GLU A 140 -15.75 11.20 -14.18
N LYS A 141 -15.36 12.33 -13.58
CA LYS A 141 -14.37 12.42 -12.50
C LYS A 141 -13.03 11.79 -12.90
N THR A 142 -12.46 12.28 -13.99
CA THR A 142 -11.18 11.84 -14.54
C THR A 142 -10.12 12.93 -14.47
N LEU A 143 -8.90 12.54 -14.11
CA LEU A 143 -7.66 13.28 -14.30
C LEU A 143 -6.74 12.45 -15.20
N VAL A 144 -6.27 13.04 -16.29
CA VAL A 144 -5.19 12.49 -17.13
C VAL A 144 -4.00 13.43 -17.05
N ALA A 145 -2.87 12.92 -16.59
CA ALA A 145 -1.70 13.74 -16.32
C ALA A 145 -0.39 13.00 -16.63
N GLY A 146 0.59 13.75 -17.11
CA GLY A 146 1.93 13.23 -17.35
C GLY A 146 2.66 13.95 -18.48
N ASP A 147 3.60 13.26 -19.12
CA ASP A 147 4.45 13.84 -20.15
C ASP A 147 3.95 13.42 -21.54
N PHE A 148 3.38 14.38 -22.27
CA PHE A 148 2.78 14.17 -23.58
C PHE A 148 3.78 14.36 -24.72
N ASN A 149 4.93 14.98 -24.49
CA ASN A 149 5.91 15.31 -25.53
C ASN A 149 5.25 15.93 -26.80
N ALA A 150 4.27 16.82 -26.60
CA ALA A 150 3.45 17.41 -27.66
C ALA A 150 3.18 18.89 -27.40
N LYS A 151 3.00 19.67 -28.47
CA LYS A 151 2.73 21.10 -28.43
C LYS A 151 1.45 21.43 -29.18
N HIS A 152 0.66 22.31 -28.59
CA HIS A 152 -0.55 22.88 -29.17
C HIS A 152 -0.71 24.31 -28.64
N TYR A 153 -1.27 25.20 -29.44
CA TYR A 153 -1.37 26.64 -29.13
C TYR A 153 -2.17 26.93 -27.85
N THR A 154 -3.01 25.99 -27.37
CA THR A 154 -3.77 26.15 -26.12
C THR A 154 -2.93 26.00 -24.86
N TRP A 155 -1.75 25.38 -24.92
CA TRP A 155 -0.83 25.28 -23.77
C TRP A 155 0.56 25.85 -24.03
N GLN A 156 0.98 25.99 -25.29
CA GLN A 156 2.24 26.63 -25.64
C GLN A 156 2.11 27.34 -27.00
N THR A 157 2.34 28.65 -26.99
CA THR A 157 2.41 29.51 -28.17
C THR A 157 3.51 29.01 -29.12
N GLY A 158 3.18 28.93 -30.41
CA GLY A 158 4.11 28.54 -31.46
C GLY A 158 3.60 27.39 -32.32
N ARG A 159 4.54 26.63 -32.90
CA ARG A 159 4.23 25.54 -33.83
C ARG A 159 3.66 24.34 -33.08
N LEU A 160 2.60 23.75 -33.65
CA LEU A 160 2.08 22.45 -33.22
C LEU A 160 3.11 21.34 -33.50
N GLU A 161 3.34 20.48 -32.51
CA GLU A 161 4.28 19.37 -32.60
C GLU A 161 3.73 18.13 -31.88
N GLY A 162 4.12 16.93 -32.31
CA GLY A 162 3.82 15.70 -31.59
C GLY A 162 2.33 15.36 -31.47
N ARG A 163 1.52 15.72 -32.48
CA ARG A 163 0.06 15.47 -32.53
C ARG A 163 -0.74 16.18 -31.43
N GLY A 164 -0.32 17.41 -31.07
CA GLY A 164 -1.05 18.24 -30.11
C GLY A 164 -2.51 18.51 -30.49
N GLU A 165 -2.83 18.63 -31.78
CA GLU A 165 -4.20 18.82 -32.27
C GLU A 165 -5.10 17.63 -31.91
N ASP A 166 -4.61 16.40 -32.13
CA ASP A 166 -5.35 15.18 -31.82
C ASP A 166 -5.60 15.04 -30.31
N ILE A 167 -4.63 15.44 -29.48
CA ILE A 167 -4.76 15.48 -28.03
C ILE A 167 -5.82 16.50 -27.60
N ALA A 168 -5.79 17.70 -28.18
CA ALA A 168 -6.77 18.75 -27.89
C ALA A 168 -8.19 18.33 -28.29
N THR A 169 -8.33 17.72 -29.47
CA THR A 169 -9.61 17.17 -29.97
C THR A 169 -10.13 16.07 -29.05
N TRP A 170 -9.29 15.09 -28.71
CA TRP A 170 -9.66 14.02 -27.77
C TRP A 170 -10.05 14.57 -26.39
N ALA A 171 -9.32 15.56 -25.87
CA ALA A 171 -9.65 16.17 -24.58
C ALA A 171 -11.02 16.85 -24.64
N ALA A 172 -11.32 17.60 -25.71
CA ALA A 172 -12.61 18.25 -25.92
C ALA A 172 -13.76 17.24 -26.05
N GLU A 173 -13.59 16.17 -26.83
CA GLU A 173 -14.58 15.08 -26.99
C GLU A 173 -14.91 14.37 -25.68
N ASN A 174 -13.94 14.32 -24.76
CA ASN A 174 -14.08 13.69 -23.45
C ASN A 174 -14.45 14.69 -22.33
N GLY A 175 -14.71 15.95 -22.67
CA GLY A 175 -15.04 17.02 -21.71
C GLY A 175 -13.91 17.32 -20.71
N LEU A 176 -12.67 17.02 -21.07
CA LEU A 176 -11.49 17.23 -20.23
C LEU A 176 -10.92 18.63 -20.49
N ASN A 177 -10.92 19.48 -19.47
CA ASN A 177 -10.31 20.80 -19.53
C ASN A 177 -8.82 20.71 -19.25
N LEU A 178 -8.02 21.45 -20.01
CA LEU A 178 -6.60 21.67 -19.70
C LEU A 178 -6.48 22.44 -18.37
N LEU A 179 -5.69 21.92 -17.44
CA LEU A 179 -5.47 22.52 -16.13
C LEU A 179 -4.23 23.41 -16.06
N ASN A 180 -3.30 23.24 -16.99
CA ASN A 180 -2.06 24.02 -17.06
C ASN A 180 -2.35 25.49 -17.40
N THR A 181 -1.55 26.39 -16.83
CA THR A 181 -1.44 27.75 -17.36
C THR A 181 -0.75 27.70 -18.73
N ALA A 182 -1.32 28.36 -19.73
CA ALA A 182 -0.70 28.46 -21.04
C ALA A 182 0.67 29.18 -20.96
N ASP A 183 1.63 28.71 -21.76
CA ASP A 183 3.01 29.23 -21.83
C ASP A 183 3.84 29.11 -20.55
N GLU A 184 3.33 28.47 -19.50
CA GLU A 184 4.10 28.17 -18.30
C GLU A 184 5.01 26.95 -18.57
N PRO A 185 6.34 27.12 -18.58
CA PRO A 185 7.25 26.03 -18.92
C PRO A 185 7.19 24.90 -17.90
N THR A 186 7.26 23.66 -18.37
CA THR A 186 7.36 22.47 -17.52
C THR A 186 8.75 21.83 -17.55
N ASN A 187 9.69 22.45 -18.28
CA ASN A 187 11.10 22.10 -18.25
C ASN A 187 12.00 23.33 -18.47
N PRO A 188 13.31 23.24 -18.15
CA PRO A 188 14.27 24.33 -18.34
C PRO A 188 14.46 24.78 -19.80
N HIS A 189 13.95 24.01 -20.78
CA HIS A 189 14.02 24.37 -22.20
C HIS A 189 12.92 25.35 -22.62
N GLY A 190 12.02 25.73 -21.72
CA GLY A 190 10.90 26.62 -22.05
C GLY A 190 9.72 25.91 -22.71
N ASN A 191 9.66 24.57 -22.67
CA ASN A 191 8.53 23.82 -23.24
C ASN A 191 7.50 23.45 -22.17
N THR A 192 6.24 23.39 -22.57
CA THR A 192 5.09 22.97 -21.76
C THR A 192 4.59 21.64 -22.32
N ILE A 193 5.20 20.54 -21.88
CA ILE A 193 4.94 19.18 -22.39
C ILE A 193 4.41 18.24 -21.30
N ASP A 194 4.55 18.63 -20.04
CA ASP A 194 3.96 17.93 -18.90
C ASP A 194 2.56 18.51 -18.66
N LEU A 195 1.53 17.81 -19.13
CA LEU A 195 0.16 18.32 -19.17
C LEU A 195 -0.74 17.60 -18.18
N ALA A 196 -1.81 18.28 -17.79
CA ALA A 196 -2.89 17.75 -16.98
C ALA A 196 -4.25 18.18 -17.54
N PHE A 197 -5.11 17.20 -17.74
CA PHE A 197 -6.47 17.38 -18.25
C PHE A 197 -7.48 16.77 -17.28
N SER A 198 -8.58 17.47 -16.99
CA SER A 198 -9.61 16.95 -16.09
C SER A 198 -11.02 17.47 -16.39
N ASN A 199 -12.02 16.62 -16.16
CA ASN A 199 -13.44 16.99 -16.15
C ASN A 199 -13.97 17.23 -14.72
N ILE A 200 -13.08 17.32 -13.73
CA ILE A 200 -13.44 17.65 -12.33
C ILE A 200 -13.52 19.16 -12.20
N ALA A 201 -14.69 19.66 -11.79
CA ALA A 201 -14.90 21.08 -11.58
C ALA A 201 -13.90 21.64 -10.57
N LEU A 202 -13.34 22.82 -10.87
CA LEU A 202 -12.38 23.54 -10.02
C LEU A 202 -11.05 22.80 -9.79
N ALA A 203 -10.76 21.73 -10.55
CA ALA A 203 -9.42 21.16 -10.58
C ALA A 203 -8.41 22.20 -11.09
N SER A 204 -7.19 22.16 -10.59
CA SER A 204 -6.13 23.10 -10.98
C SER A 204 -4.77 22.42 -10.99
N ALA A 205 -3.86 22.88 -11.84
CA ALA A 205 -2.47 22.47 -11.87
C ALA A 205 -1.56 23.71 -11.81
N VAL A 206 -0.49 23.64 -11.01
CA VAL A 206 0.49 24.73 -10.87
C VAL A 206 1.90 24.13 -10.88
N VAL A 207 2.85 24.80 -11.53
CA VAL A 207 4.25 24.41 -11.46
C VAL A 207 4.84 24.86 -10.11
N GLU A 208 5.40 23.92 -9.36
CA GLU A 208 5.92 24.15 -8.02
C GLU A 208 7.43 23.97 -7.96
N ASP A 209 8.17 25.07 -8.14
CA ASP A 209 9.63 25.07 -8.08
C ASP A 209 10.19 24.62 -6.72
N HIS A 210 9.44 24.84 -5.64
CA HIS A 210 9.82 24.37 -4.32
C HIS A 210 9.80 22.83 -4.19
N LEU A 211 9.28 22.11 -5.19
CA LEU A 211 9.23 20.64 -5.26
C LEU A 211 10.21 20.05 -6.28
N ALA A 212 11.15 20.84 -6.80
CA ALA A 212 12.15 20.40 -7.77
C ALA A 212 12.88 19.11 -7.36
N THR A 213 12.78 18.07 -8.19
CA THR A 213 13.27 16.71 -7.91
C THR A 213 14.73 16.48 -8.27
N SER A 214 15.40 17.44 -8.91
CA SER A 214 16.70 17.31 -9.62
C SER A 214 16.66 16.62 -10.99
N SER A 215 15.46 16.37 -11.53
CA SER A 215 15.27 16.13 -12.97
C SER A 215 15.31 17.46 -13.74
N ASP A 216 15.49 17.32 -15.05
CA ASP A 216 15.26 18.30 -16.11
C ASP A 216 13.78 18.57 -16.41
N HIS A 217 12.84 18.02 -15.65
CA HIS A 217 11.44 18.44 -15.65
C HIS A 217 11.07 19.16 -14.36
N PHE A 218 10.07 20.02 -14.47
CA PHE A 218 9.47 20.70 -13.33
C PHE A 218 8.37 19.83 -12.72
N THR A 219 8.07 20.10 -11.46
CA THR A 219 7.05 19.35 -10.73
C THR A 219 5.75 20.12 -10.78
N LEU A 220 4.67 19.43 -11.14
CA LEU A 220 3.32 19.98 -11.13
C LEU A 220 2.60 19.52 -9.86
N SER A 221 1.97 20.47 -9.18
CA SER A 221 1.03 20.25 -8.08
C SER A 221 -0.37 20.38 -8.63
N LEU A 222 -1.16 19.31 -8.50
CA LEU A 222 -2.56 19.32 -8.89
C LEU A 222 -3.46 19.18 -7.68
N ILE A 223 -4.57 19.89 -7.72
CA ILE A 223 -5.59 19.91 -6.67
C ILE A 223 -6.90 19.42 -7.28
N LEU A 224 -7.46 18.36 -6.71
CA LEU A 224 -8.77 17.82 -7.08
C LEU A 224 -9.75 18.09 -5.92
N PRO A 225 -10.64 19.10 -6.05
CA PRO A 225 -11.53 19.50 -4.98
C PRO A 225 -12.80 18.63 -4.91
N ASP A 226 -13.47 18.73 -3.76
CA ASP A 226 -14.86 18.34 -3.53
C ASP A 226 -15.23 16.91 -3.94
N LEU A 227 -14.45 15.95 -3.45
CA LEU A 227 -14.79 14.55 -3.61
C LEU A 227 -15.68 14.17 -2.43
N SER A 228 -16.99 14.09 -2.67
CA SER A 228 -17.99 13.55 -1.74
C SER A 228 -17.76 12.05 -1.57
N LEU A 229 -16.77 11.70 -0.74
CA LEU A 229 -16.32 10.33 -0.56
C LEU A 229 -16.95 9.74 0.69
N SER A 230 -18.05 9.00 0.49
CA SER A 230 -18.55 8.05 1.48
C SER A 230 -17.61 6.85 1.51
N LEU A 231 -16.53 6.96 2.26
CA LEU A 231 -15.72 5.80 2.60
C LEU A 231 -16.54 4.91 3.56
N PRO A 232 -16.59 3.59 3.34
CA PRO A 232 -16.95 2.69 4.43
C PRO A 232 -15.98 2.95 5.58
N GLN A 233 -16.49 3.31 6.75
CA GLN A 233 -15.70 3.29 7.97
C GLN A 233 -15.34 1.83 8.29
N VAL A 234 -14.27 1.32 7.69
CA VAL A 234 -13.69 0.06 8.15
C VAL A 234 -13.14 0.35 9.54
N THR A 235 -13.76 -0.22 10.57
CA THR A 235 -13.26 -0.18 11.94
C THR A 235 -11.85 -0.76 11.94
N GLY A 236 -10.84 0.11 12.09
CA GLY A 236 -9.44 -0.32 12.07
C GLY A 236 -9.15 -1.33 13.17
N LYS A 237 -8.23 -2.27 12.91
CA LYS A 237 -7.74 -3.22 13.93
C LYS A 237 -7.29 -2.45 15.16
N VAL A 238 -7.60 -2.92 16.37
CA VAL A 238 -7.15 -2.27 17.61
C VAL A 238 -5.97 -3.03 18.19
N ARG A 239 -5.00 -2.31 18.77
CA ARG A 239 -3.88 -2.90 19.49
C ARG A 239 -3.91 -2.47 20.95
N VAL A 240 -3.76 -3.47 21.82
CA VAL A 240 -3.50 -3.34 23.26
C VAL A 240 -2.10 -3.92 23.45
N THR A 241 -1.11 -3.09 23.79
CA THR A 241 0.29 -3.54 23.87
C THR A 241 1.05 -3.04 25.09
N THR A 242 0.70 -1.87 25.62
CA THR A 242 1.39 -1.35 26.82
C THR A 242 0.80 -1.97 28.08
N ASP A 243 1.56 -1.97 29.17
CA ASP A 243 1.10 -2.51 30.44
C ASP A 243 -0.12 -1.74 30.98
N ASP A 244 -0.16 -0.41 30.78
CA ASP A 244 -1.31 0.42 31.15
C ASP A 244 -2.56 0.11 30.33
N GLU A 245 -2.42 -0.08 29.01
CA GLU A 245 -3.53 -0.50 28.14
C GLU A 245 -4.04 -1.89 28.54
N LEU A 246 -3.13 -2.80 28.88
CA LEU A 246 -3.46 -4.16 29.31
C LEU A 246 -4.17 -4.16 30.67
N LYS A 247 -3.73 -3.29 31.60
CA LYS A 247 -4.39 -3.11 32.90
C LYS A 247 -5.82 -2.58 32.72
N ARG A 248 -5.99 -1.53 31.93
CA ARG A 248 -7.31 -0.96 31.61
C ARG A 248 -8.22 -1.98 30.92
N PHE A 249 -7.66 -2.77 30.00
CA PHE A 249 -8.37 -3.89 29.36
C PHE A 249 -8.88 -4.89 30.41
N LYS A 250 -8.02 -5.30 31.35
CA LYS A 250 -8.41 -6.22 32.43
C LYS A 250 -9.51 -5.66 33.34
N GLU A 251 -9.44 -4.38 33.69
CA GLU A 251 -10.46 -3.69 34.49
C GLU A 251 -11.82 -3.66 33.80
N LEU A 252 -11.85 -3.34 32.49
CA LEU A 252 -13.08 -3.35 31.70
C LEU A 252 -13.68 -4.75 31.56
N VAL A 253 -12.86 -5.77 31.33
CA VAL A 253 -13.32 -7.17 31.28
C VAL A 253 -13.85 -7.62 32.63
N ALA A 254 -13.19 -7.26 33.75
CA ALA A 254 -13.67 -7.59 35.08
C ALA A 254 -15.04 -6.94 35.38
N ALA A 255 -15.23 -5.68 34.97
CA ALA A 255 -16.48 -4.96 35.16
C ALA A 255 -17.65 -5.58 34.37
N GLY A 256 -17.42 -6.00 33.12
CA GLY A 256 -18.47 -6.57 32.27
C GLY A 256 -18.67 -8.09 32.42
N ALA A 257 -17.76 -8.80 33.09
CA ALA A 257 -17.85 -10.26 33.24
C ALA A 257 -19.10 -10.72 34.01
N CYS A 258 -19.65 -9.89 34.89
CA CYS A 258 -20.86 -10.21 35.66
C CYS A 258 -22.14 -10.21 34.79
N GLU A 259 -22.13 -9.53 33.65
CA GLU A 259 -23.28 -9.44 32.73
C GLU A 259 -23.34 -10.61 31.74
N ILE A 260 -22.30 -11.45 31.70
CA ILE A 260 -22.25 -12.60 30.79
C ILE A 260 -23.30 -13.64 31.23
N PRO A 261 -24.19 -14.08 30.32
CA PRO A 261 -25.14 -15.15 30.59
C PRO A 261 -24.45 -16.41 31.12
N THR A 262 -25.17 -17.20 31.92
CA THR A 262 -24.64 -18.46 32.46
C THR A 262 -25.41 -19.70 32.00
N ASP A 263 -26.56 -19.52 31.37
CA ASP A 263 -27.35 -20.63 30.84
C ASP A 263 -26.68 -21.29 29.63
N THR A 264 -26.67 -22.62 29.61
CA THR A 264 -26.04 -23.41 28.53
C THR A 264 -26.85 -24.65 28.15
N ALA A 265 -28.15 -24.67 28.46
CA ALA A 265 -29.00 -25.85 28.27
C ALA A 265 -29.43 -26.03 26.80
N THR A 266 -29.44 -24.96 26.02
CA THR A 266 -29.88 -24.94 24.63
C THR A 266 -28.84 -24.33 23.69
N ALA A 267 -28.95 -24.61 22.39
CA ALA A 267 -28.09 -24.02 21.36
C ALA A 267 -28.13 -22.48 21.37
N SER A 268 -29.33 -21.88 21.49
CA SER A 268 -29.51 -20.43 21.51
C SER A 268 -28.84 -19.78 22.73
N GLN A 269 -28.90 -20.42 23.90
CA GLN A 269 -28.21 -19.93 25.10
C GLN A 269 -26.68 -20.00 24.96
N LEU A 270 -26.16 -21.06 24.33
CA LEU A 270 -24.74 -21.18 24.02
C LEU A 270 -24.27 -20.09 23.03
N ASP A 271 -25.06 -19.81 22.00
CA ASP A 271 -24.78 -18.74 21.04
C ASP A 271 -24.79 -17.36 21.70
N ALA A 272 -25.78 -17.08 22.56
CA ALA A 272 -25.86 -15.84 23.32
C ALA A 272 -24.65 -15.65 24.26
N LEU A 273 -24.22 -16.72 24.93
CA LEU A 273 -23.05 -16.69 25.80
C LEU A 273 -21.75 -16.48 25.00
N ALA A 274 -21.61 -17.11 23.83
CA ALA A 274 -20.47 -16.90 22.94
C ALA A 274 -20.42 -15.45 22.43
N ALA A 275 -21.55 -14.92 21.97
CA ALA A 275 -21.67 -13.54 21.50
C ALA A 275 -21.30 -12.54 22.61
N ALA A 276 -21.86 -12.71 23.82
CA ALA A 276 -21.56 -11.85 24.97
C ALA A 276 -20.07 -11.87 25.34
N LEU A 277 -19.41 -13.03 25.29
CA LEU A 277 -17.97 -13.14 25.52
C LEU A 277 -17.15 -12.39 24.47
N VAL A 278 -17.48 -12.58 23.18
CA VAL A 278 -16.81 -11.91 22.07
C VAL A 278 -17.00 -10.39 22.16
N ASP A 279 -18.24 -9.94 22.38
CA ASP A 279 -18.59 -8.51 22.46
C ASP A 279 -17.91 -7.83 23.64
N LEU A 280 -17.87 -8.46 24.82
CA LEU A 280 -17.16 -7.95 25.98
C LEU A 280 -15.67 -7.76 25.68
N LEU A 281 -15.01 -8.80 25.17
CA LEU A 281 -13.56 -8.77 24.89
C LEU A 281 -13.24 -7.74 23.81
N GLN A 282 -14.03 -7.67 22.73
CA GLN A 282 -13.82 -6.70 21.66
C GLN A 282 -14.09 -5.27 22.11
N SER A 283 -15.15 -5.02 22.86
CA SER A 283 -15.50 -3.68 23.37
C SER A 283 -14.48 -3.18 24.39
N ALA A 284 -14.02 -4.06 25.28
CA ALA A 284 -12.93 -3.77 26.21
C ALA A 284 -11.62 -3.46 25.45
N ALA A 285 -11.29 -4.26 24.43
CA ALA A 285 -10.09 -4.03 23.62
C ALA A 285 -10.16 -2.71 22.84
N ARG A 286 -11.32 -2.36 22.27
CA ARG A 286 -11.56 -1.08 21.57
C ARG A 286 -11.46 0.13 22.50
N SER A 287 -11.93 -0.02 23.74
CA SER A 287 -11.95 1.06 24.74
C SER A 287 -10.61 1.26 25.44
N ALA A 288 -9.85 0.18 25.67
CA ALA A 288 -8.55 0.23 26.31
C ALA A 288 -7.41 0.49 25.32
N GLY A 289 -7.52 -0.03 24.10
CA GLY A 289 -6.46 -0.02 23.10
C GLY A 289 -6.51 1.18 22.17
N ARG A 290 -5.52 1.22 21.27
CA ARG A 290 -5.41 2.25 20.22
C ARG A 290 -5.70 1.67 18.83
N PRO A 291 -6.37 2.41 17.94
CA PRO A 291 -6.57 1.97 16.57
C PRO A 291 -5.23 1.85 15.86
N VAL A 292 -5.03 0.74 15.16
CA VAL A 292 -3.93 0.52 14.21
C VAL A 292 -4.22 1.40 13.01
N ARG A 293 -3.64 2.59 13.03
CA ARG A 293 -3.60 3.45 11.85
C ARG A 293 -2.66 2.78 10.84
N LYS A 294 -3.07 2.73 9.56
CA LYS A 294 -2.12 2.67 8.44
C LYS A 294 -1.33 3.97 8.49
N GLY A 295 -0.32 4.03 9.37
CA GLY A 295 0.49 5.22 9.58
C GLY A 295 1.51 5.35 8.47
N THR A 296 1.57 6.54 7.86
CA THR A 296 2.69 6.93 7.01
C THR A 296 3.94 6.99 7.87
N ARG A 297 4.98 6.24 7.51
CA ARG A 297 6.32 6.44 8.07
C ARG A 297 7.09 7.33 7.11
N SER A 298 7.70 8.39 7.62
CA SER A 298 8.67 9.18 6.86
C SER A 298 9.86 8.29 6.48
N ALA A 299 10.55 8.62 5.39
CA ALA A 299 11.80 7.96 5.04
C ALA A 299 12.87 8.27 6.11
N PRO A 300 13.37 7.27 6.86
CA PRO A 300 14.36 7.54 7.91
C PRO A 300 15.73 7.97 7.36
N TRP A 301 15.95 7.78 6.05
CA TRP A 301 17.15 8.22 5.35
C TRP A 301 17.06 9.65 4.83
N TRP A 302 15.88 10.29 4.89
CA TRP A 302 15.72 11.70 4.54
C TRP A 302 16.05 12.54 5.78
N THR A 303 17.31 13.00 5.86
CA THR A 303 17.85 13.76 6.99
C THR A 303 17.66 15.26 6.80
N ASP A 304 17.88 16.05 7.86
CA ASP A 304 17.87 17.53 7.76
C ASP A 304 18.88 18.02 6.72
N GLU A 305 20.07 17.41 6.65
CA GLU A 305 21.05 17.69 5.60
C GLU A 305 20.49 17.46 4.17
N CYS A 306 19.64 16.45 3.96
CA CYS A 306 18.97 16.26 2.68
C CYS A 306 17.94 17.36 2.40
N ALA A 307 17.20 17.80 3.43
CA ALA A 307 16.23 18.86 3.33
C ALA A 307 16.87 20.23 3.05
N GLU A 308 18.01 20.52 3.70
CA GLU A 308 18.83 21.71 3.49
C GLU A 308 19.43 21.73 2.08
N ALA A 309 20.09 20.64 1.66
CA ALA A 309 20.65 20.55 0.31
C ALA A 309 19.56 20.68 -0.78
N ALA A 310 18.34 20.19 -0.51
CA ALA A 310 17.20 20.42 -1.39
C ALA A 310 16.79 21.90 -1.41
N ALA A 311 16.76 22.57 -0.25
CA ALA A 311 16.44 23.99 -0.14
C ALA A 311 17.46 24.88 -0.87
N GLU A 312 18.76 24.60 -0.74
CA GLU A 312 19.84 25.30 -1.45
C GLU A 312 19.73 25.13 -2.97
N TYR A 313 19.57 23.90 -3.44
CA TYR A 313 19.37 23.63 -4.87
C TYR A 313 18.17 24.40 -5.44
N ARG A 314 17.06 24.47 -4.70
CA ARG A 314 15.87 25.24 -5.11
C ARG A 314 16.12 26.74 -5.12
N ALA A 315 16.86 27.27 -4.15
CA ALA A 315 17.17 28.69 -4.11
C ALA A 315 17.93 29.13 -5.36
N ILE A 316 18.96 28.34 -5.76
CA ILE A 316 19.75 28.57 -6.97
C ILE A 316 18.92 28.37 -8.24
N ARG A 317 18.03 27.37 -8.26
CA ARG A 317 17.15 27.14 -9.41
C ARG A 317 16.12 28.27 -9.60
N ARG A 318 15.59 28.86 -8.53
CA ARG A 318 14.62 29.96 -8.63
C ARG A 318 15.22 31.26 -9.18
N SER A 319 16.50 31.52 -8.96
CA SER A 319 17.15 32.70 -9.54
C SER A 319 17.40 32.59 -11.04
N LEU A 320 17.40 31.37 -11.58
CA LEU A 320 17.66 31.06 -12.99
C LEU A 320 16.73 29.93 -13.45
N PRO A 321 15.40 30.20 -13.60
CA PRO A 321 14.42 29.14 -13.85
C PRO A 321 14.56 28.51 -15.23
N LEU A 322 15.07 29.24 -16.22
CA LEU A 322 15.25 28.77 -17.59
C LEU A 322 16.73 28.66 -17.97
N GLY A 323 17.04 27.65 -18.80
CA GLY A 323 18.39 27.40 -19.31
C GLY A 323 19.26 26.48 -18.45
N PHE A 324 20.46 26.22 -18.96
CA PHE A 324 21.44 25.29 -18.37
C PHE A 324 22.61 26.08 -17.75
N SER A 325 22.37 26.71 -16.59
CA SER A 325 23.44 27.37 -15.84
C SER A 325 24.38 26.34 -15.19
N GLN A 326 25.70 26.60 -15.25
CA GLN A 326 26.72 25.80 -14.58
C GLN A 326 26.45 25.70 -13.07
N GLU A 327 25.99 26.78 -12.45
CA GLU A 327 25.66 26.83 -11.02
C GLU A 327 24.53 25.87 -10.66
N ILE A 328 23.47 25.84 -11.49
CA ILE A 328 22.33 24.91 -11.31
C ILE A 328 22.82 23.46 -11.44
N GLN A 329 23.71 23.16 -12.39
CA GLN A 329 24.24 21.81 -12.57
C GLN A 329 25.14 21.38 -11.40
N LEU A 330 25.95 22.29 -10.86
CA LEU A 330 26.77 22.02 -9.67
C LEU A 330 25.88 21.77 -8.45
N ALA A 331 24.91 22.65 -8.19
CA ALA A 331 23.95 22.49 -7.10
C ALA A 331 23.14 21.19 -7.22
N ARG A 332 22.70 20.85 -8.44
CA ARG A 332 22.03 19.57 -8.75
C ARG A 332 22.92 18.37 -8.39
N ARG A 333 24.18 18.38 -8.82
CA ARG A 333 25.13 17.30 -8.55
C ARG A 333 25.39 17.15 -7.05
N ASP A 334 25.54 18.25 -6.34
CA ASP A 334 25.85 18.27 -4.92
C ASP A 334 24.65 17.81 -4.09
N PHE A 335 23.44 18.27 -4.40
CA PHE A 335 22.20 17.75 -3.83
C PHE A 335 22.06 16.24 -4.02
N GLN A 336 22.24 15.75 -5.25
CA GLN A 336 22.20 14.31 -5.53
C GLN A 336 23.30 13.53 -4.78
N ARG A 337 24.47 14.13 -4.53
CA ARG A 337 25.56 13.51 -3.75
C ARG A 337 25.13 13.31 -2.30
N VAL A 338 24.52 14.34 -1.68
CA VAL A 338 23.99 14.29 -0.31
C VAL A 338 22.96 13.18 -0.17
N VAL A 339 21.94 13.14 -1.04
CA VAL A 339 20.88 12.11 -0.99
C VAL A 339 21.45 10.69 -1.12
N ARG A 340 22.38 10.47 -2.08
CA ARG A 340 23.05 9.16 -2.21
C ARG A 340 23.83 8.79 -0.95
N ARG A 341 24.54 9.75 -0.34
CA ARG A 341 25.34 9.52 0.88
C ARG A 341 24.45 9.18 2.06
N ALA A 342 23.42 9.98 2.33
CA ALA A 342 22.48 9.77 3.44
C ALA A 342 21.80 8.40 3.36
N LYS A 343 21.28 8.06 2.17
CA LYS A 343 20.66 6.74 1.94
C LYS A 343 21.64 5.59 2.14
N ARG A 344 22.87 5.69 1.62
CA ARG A 344 23.92 4.67 1.86
C ARG A 344 24.29 4.56 3.34
N GLN A 345 24.35 5.68 4.07
CA GLN A 345 24.69 5.68 5.49
C GLN A 345 23.58 5.01 6.31
N TYR A 346 22.32 5.36 6.06
CA TYR A 346 21.18 4.72 6.71
C TYR A 346 21.21 3.20 6.55
N TRP A 347 21.39 2.70 5.32
CA TRP A 347 21.45 1.25 5.08
C TRP A 347 22.66 0.59 5.75
N ARG A 348 23.84 1.24 5.75
CA ARG A 348 25.01 0.75 6.48
C ARG A 348 24.74 0.64 7.98
N ASN A 349 24.22 1.71 8.60
CA ASN A 349 23.90 1.74 10.03
C ASN A 349 22.83 0.72 10.40
N LEU A 350 21.78 0.56 9.58
CA LEU A 350 20.73 -0.43 9.81
C LEU A 350 21.31 -1.85 9.80
N ILE A 351 22.23 -2.13 8.88
CA ILE A 351 22.92 -3.43 8.79
C ILE A 351 23.82 -3.66 10.00
N ASP A 352 24.61 -2.64 10.38
CA ASP A 352 25.47 -2.67 11.56
C ASP A 352 24.65 -2.81 12.86
N GLY A 353 23.41 -2.32 12.88
CA GLY A 353 22.46 -2.41 13.99
C GLY A 353 21.87 -3.82 14.23
N PHE A 354 21.97 -4.76 13.28
CA PHE A 354 21.55 -6.16 13.49
C PHE A 354 22.53 -6.97 14.38
N SER A 355 23.51 -6.29 14.99
CA SER A 355 24.55 -6.87 15.82
C SER A 355 24.08 -7.33 17.22
N ASP A 356 22.82 -7.10 17.59
CA ASP A 356 22.38 -7.27 18.97
C ASP A 356 21.23 -8.28 19.12
N SER A 357 21.60 -9.51 19.51
CA SER A 357 20.78 -10.34 20.39
C SER A 357 21.67 -11.33 21.13
N ALA A 358 22.00 -10.99 22.38
CA ALA A 358 22.45 -11.84 23.48
C ALA A 358 23.77 -12.63 23.32
N SER A 359 24.77 -12.18 24.08
CA SER A 359 26.00 -12.88 24.55
C SER A 359 27.32 -12.38 23.95
N ILE A 360 27.95 -11.51 24.73
CA ILE A 360 29.33 -11.04 24.63
C ILE A 360 30.27 -12.17 25.11
N TYR A 361 31.03 -12.81 24.20
CA TYR A 361 32.42 -13.30 24.33
C TYR A 361 32.72 -14.32 23.23
N LYS A 362 33.71 -14.04 22.36
CA LYS A 362 34.39 -14.90 21.33
C LYS A 362 34.69 -14.19 20.00
N ALA A 363 34.37 -12.92 19.88
CA ALA A 363 34.08 -12.41 18.54
C ALA A 363 35.19 -11.59 17.85
N ARG A 364 36.45 -11.40 18.30
CA ARG A 364 37.38 -10.51 17.54
C ARG A 364 37.81 -11.04 16.16
N VAL A 365 38.12 -12.34 16.06
CA VAL A 365 38.59 -12.97 14.81
C VAL A 365 37.42 -13.28 13.86
N VAL A 366 36.30 -13.79 14.39
CA VAL A 366 35.06 -14.00 13.63
C VAL A 366 34.39 -12.67 13.21
N ARG A 367 34.51 -11.58 14.00
CA ARG A 367 34.02 -10.21 13.65
C ARG A 367 34.78 -9.61 12.46
N ARG A 368 36.09 -9.87 12.33
CA ARG A 368 36.90 -9.36 11.20
C ARG A 368 36.64 -10.21 9.96
N ALA A 369 36.58 -11.54 10.10
CA ALA A 369 36.23 -12.45 9.01
C ALA A 369 34.80 -12.23 8.48
N LYS A 370 33.79 -12.01 9.33
CA LYS A 370 32.43 -11.67 8.89
C LYS A 370 32.34 -10.28 8.25
N ARG A 371 32.99 -9.24 8.82
CA ARG A 371 33.02 -7.90 8.19
C ARG A 371 33.78 -7.88 6.87
N GLN A 372 34.87 -8.65 6.76
CA GLN A 372 35.62 -8.83 5.52
C GLN A 372 34.80 -9.66 4.51
N TYR A 373 34.11 -10.71 4.96
CA TYR A 373 33.18 -11.51 4.15
C TYR A 373 32.06 -10.63 3.58
N TRP A 374 31.40 -9.78 4.38
CA TRP A 374 30.33 -8.90 3.91
C TRP A 374 30.81 -7.75 3.01
N ARG A 375 32.00 -7.19 3.26
CA ARG A 375 32.63 -6.21 2.35
C ARG A 375 33.03 -6.87 1.02
N ASN A 376 33.72 -8.00 1.07
CA ASN A 376 34.07 -8.79 -0.11
C ASN A 376 32.83 -9.35 -0.84
N LEU A 377 31.70 -9.58 -0.14
CA LEU A 377 30.43 -9.98 -0.76
C LEU A 377 29.84 -8.86 -1.62
N ILE A 378 29.92 -7.61 -1.16
CA ILE A 378 29.43 -6.42 -1.87
C ILE A 378 30.32 -6.13 -3.08
N ASP A 379 31.63 -6.35 -2.94
CA ASP A 379 32.62 -6.08 -3.98
C ASP A 379 32.83 -7.26 -4.96
N GLY A 380 32.30 -8.46 -4.66
CA GLY A 380 32.58 -9.71 -5.38
C GLY A 380 31.37 -10.62 -5.63
N PHE A 381 30.20 -10.07 -5.97
CA PHE A 381 29.03 -10.90 -6.30
C PHE A 381 29.25 -11.74 -7.57
N SER A 382 29.56 -13.04 -7.41
CA SER A 382 29.64 -14.00 -8.52
C SER A 382 28.96 -15.36 -8.28
N ASP A 383 28.31 -15.62 -7.12
CA ASP A 383 27.48 -16.83 -6.91
C ASP A 383 26.07 -16.57 -6.37
N SER A 384 25.14 -17.44 -6.77
CA SER A 384 23.70 -17.30 -6.56
C SER A 384 23.19 -17.71 -5.18
N ALA A 385 23.89 -18.58 -4.44
CA ALA A 385 23.41 -19.14 -3.18
C ALA A 385 23.55 -18.15 -2.01
N SER A 386 24.63 -17.37 -2.03
CA SER A 386 24.92 -16.33 -1.05
C SER A 386 23.98 -15.11 -1.20
N ILE A 387 23.48 -14.89 -2.41
CA ILE A 387 22.45 -13.89 -2.72
C ILE A 387 21.13 -14.25 -2.02
N TYR A 388 20.71 -15.52 -1.98
CA TYR A 388 19.39 -15.92 -1.46
C TYR A 388 19.18 -15.69 0.05
N LYS A 389 20.24 -15.69 0.87
CA LYS A 389 20.13 -15.44 2.33
C LYS A 389 19.94 -13.95 2.67
N ALA A 390 20.73 -13.05 2.08
CA ALA A 390 20.57 -11.60 2.24
C ALA A 390 19.24 -11.11 1.63
N VAL A 391 18.86 -11.73 0.52
CA VAL A 391 17.57 -11.53 -0.14
C VAL A 391 16.38 -11.84 0.76
N ARG A 392 16.43 -12.84 1.64
CA ARG A 392 15.26 -13.25 2.44
C ARG A 392 14.80 -12.16 3.42
N TRP A 393 15.69 -11.25 3.78
CA TRP A 393 15.39 -10.04 4.57
C TRP A 393 14.91 -8.86 3.70
N LEU A 394 15.37 -8.77 2.45
CA LEU A 394 14.82 -7.88 1.42
C LEU A 394 13.49 -8.39 0.82
N LYS A 395 13.11 -9.66 1.05
CA LYS A 395 11.85 -10.28 0.63
C LYS A 395 10.69 -9.83 1.52
N SER A 396 10.41 -8.52 1.54
CA SER A 396 8.99 -8.18 1.49
C SER A 396 8.49 -8.59 0.09
N PRO A 397 7.26 -9.12 -0.06
CA PRO A 397 6.65 -9.36 -1.37
C PRO A 397 6.80 -8.11 -2.25
N GLY A 398 6.83 -8.31 -3.58
CA GLY A 398 7.12 -7.26 -4.56
C GLY A 398 6.45 -5.95 -4.16
N ALA A 399 7.21 -4.85 -4.21
CA ALA A 399 6.79 -3.55 -3.68
C ALA A 399 5.59 -2.91 -4.40
N PHE A 400 4.93 -3.69 -5.25
CA PHE A 400 3.85 -3.32 -6.14
C PHE A 400 2.54 -3.92 -5.61
N GLN A 401 1.48 -3.13 -5.69
CA GLN A 401 0.12 -3.61 -5.48
C GLN A 401 -0.23 -4.62 -6.59
N PRO A 402 -0.98 -5.69 -6.26
CA PRO A 402 -1.32 -6.71 -7.23
C PRO A 402 -2.20 -6.11 -8.35
N PRO A 403 -1.99 -6.52 -9.62
CA PRO A 403 -2.78 -6.05 -10.75
C PRO A 403 -4.24 -6.53 -10.66
N PRO A 404 -5.11 -6.15 -11.61
CA PRO A 404 -6.38 -6.84 -11.82
C PRO A 404 -6.23 -8.36 -11.84
N LEU A 405 -7.18 -9.07 -11.23
CA LEU A 405 -7.21 -10.52 -11.18
C LEU A 405 -7.98 -11.04 -12.40
N GLN A 406 -7.44 -12.02 -13.10
CA GLN A 406 -8.04 -12.64 -14.25
C GLN A 406 -8.35 -14.11 -13.96
N ILE A 407 -9.60 -14.52 -14.21
CA ILE A 407 -10.05 -15.91 -14.10
C ILE A 407 -10.81 -16.26 -15.39
N GLY A 408 -10.19 -17.06 -16.25
CA GLY A 408 -10.68 -17.25 -17.62
C GLY A 408 -10.62 -15.92 -18.37
N ASP A 409 -11.75 -15.55 -18.99
CA ASP A 409 -11.90 -14.31 -19.75
C ASP A 409 -12.42 -13.13 -18.92
N VAL A 410 -12.68 -13.34 -17.63
CA VAL A 410 -13.22 -12.30 -16.73
C VAL A 410 -12.09 -11.64 -15.92
N VAL A 411 -12.07 -10.31 -15.93
CA VAL A 411 -11.13 -9.48 -15.18
C VAL A 411 -11.85 -8.82 -13.99
N TYR A 412 -11.31 -8.98 -12.80
CA TYR A 412 -11.79 -8.43 -11.54
C TYR A 412 -10.83 -7.34 -11.07
N GLU A 413 -11.34 -6.13 -10.90
CA GLU A 413 -10.49 -4.95 -10.72
C GLU A 413 -10.56 -4.40 -9.29
N THR A 414 -11.74 -4.40 -8.67
CA THR A 414 -11.92 -3.90 -7.30
C THR A 414 -11.47 -4.93 -6.26
N GLN A 415 -11.05 -4.48 -5.07
CA GLN A 415 -10.68 -5.39 -3.99
C GLN A 415 -11.79 -6.39 -3.62
N LEU A 416 -13.04 -5.92 -3.58
CA LEU A 416 -14.20 -6.76 -3.22
C LEU A 416 -14.45 -7.85 -4.26
N GLU A 417 -14.41 -7.47 -5.54
CA GLU A 417 -14.53 -8.42 -6.66
C GLU A 417 -13.41 -9.44 -6.64
N LYS A 418 -12.15 -9.01 -6.46
CA LYS A 418 -10.99 -9.90 -6.34
C LYS A 418 -11.16 -10.88 -5.18
N ALA A 419 -11.58 -10.39 -4.01
CA ALA A 419 -11.81 -11.24 -2.83
C ALA A 419 -12.88 -12.31 -3.10
N ASN A 420 -14.01 -11.92 -3.69
CA ASN A 420 -15.09 -12.85 -4.05
C ASN A 420 -14.65 -13.84 -5.14
N ALA A 421 -13.92 -13.37 -6.15
CA ALA A 421 -13.37 -14.21 -7.21
C ALA A 421 -12.36 -15.22 -6.68
N LEU A 422 -11.48 -14.83 -5.75
CA LEU A 422 -10.57 -15.73 -5.06
C LEU A 422 -11.32 -16.70 -4.16
N ARG A 423 -12.33 -16.26 -3.39
CA ARG A 423 -13.16 -17.13 -2.55
C ARG A 423 -13.80 -18.26 -3.38
N ARG A 424 -14.52 -17.90 -4.45
CA ARG A 424 -15.15 -18.85 -5.38
C ARG A 424 -14.12 -19.75 -6.04
N SER A 425 -13.09 -19.15 -6.62
CA SER A 425 -12.13 -19.92 -7.38
C SER A 425 -11.21 -20.75 -6.52
N THR A 426 -10.97 -20.44 -5.24
CA THR A 426 -9.99 -21.18 -4.41
C THR A 426 -10.61 -22.01 -3.30
N LEU A 427 -11.63 -21.50 -2.61
CA LEU A 427 -12.22 -22.14 -1.43
C LEU A 427 -13.45 -22.98 -1.80
N GLU A 428 -14.29 -22.51 -2.72
CA GLU A 428 -15.53 -23.20 -3.12
C GLU A 428 -15.31 -24.28 -4.20
N ARG A 429 -14.06 -24.70 -4.44
CA ARG A 429 -13.74 -25.71 -5.46
C ARG A 429 -14.23 -27.12 -5.13
N ARG A 430 -14.43 -27.40 -3.85
CA ARG A 430 -14.82 -28.72 -3.35
C ARG A 430 -16.07 -28.58 -2.51
N THR A 431 -16.95 -29.54 -2.70
CA THR A 431 -18.15 -29.75 -1.89
C THR A 431 -17.97 -31.00 -1.05
N ALA A 432 -18.82 -31.19 -0.03
CA ALA A 432 -18.81 -32.42 0.77
C ALA A 432 -19.03 -33.68 -0.09
N ALA A 433 -19.63 -33.55 -1.27
CA ALA A 433 -19.83 -34.64 -2.23
C ALA A 433 -18.52 -35.09 -2.93
N ASP A 434 -17.47 -34.27 -2.91
CA ASP A 434 -16.16 -34.65 -3.48
C ASP A 434 -15.34 -35.52 -2.53
N ASP A 435 -15.57 -35.42 -1.21
CA ASP A 435 -14.83 -36.16 -0.18
C ASP A 435 -15.56 -37.45 0.26
N ILE A 436 -16.89 -37.52 0.09
CA ILE A 436 -17.73 -38.66 0.50
C ILE A 436 -18.71 -38.97 -0.63
N ALA A 437 -18.70 -40.22 -1.12
CA ALA A 437 -19.53 -40.66 -2.26
C ALA A 437 -21.05 -40.47 -2.04
N ASP A 438 -21.50 -40.58 -0.80
CA ASP A 438 -22.83 -40.14 -0.36
C ASP A 438 -22.75 -39.64 1.10
N PRO A 439 -22.67 -38.31 1.33
CA PRO A 439 -22.56 -37.72 2.66
C PRO A 439 -23.82 -37.94 3.52
N TRP A 440 -24.90 -38.46 2.95
CA TRP A 440 -26.14 -38.79 3.64
C TRP A 440 -26.34 -40.29 3.85
N THR A 441 -25.35 -41.12 3.51
CA THR A 441 -25.40 -42.57 3.82
C THR A 441 -25.61 -42.72 5.33
N PRO A 442 -26.69 -43.37 5.79
CA PRO A 442 -26.94 -43.56 7.21
C PRO A 442 -25.85 -44.42 7.83
N VAL A 443 -24.83 -43.80 8.42
CA VAL A 443 -23.84 -44.50 9.22
C VAL A 443 -24.54 -44.92 10.51
N ARG A 444 -24.74 -46.23 10.72
CA ARG A 444 -25.05 -46.77 12.04
C ARG A 444 -23.72 -46.97 12.76
N PRO A 445 -23.29 -46.06 13.66
CA PRO A 445 -22.06 -46.28 14.40
C PRO A 445 -22.23 -47.54 15.25
N ALA A 446 -21.55 -48.63 14.88
CA ALA A 446 -21.58 -49.90 15.62
C ALA A 446 -21.00 -49.77 17.04
N ARG A 447 -20.30 -48.67 17.32
CA ARG A 447 -19.76 -48.31 18.64
C ARG A 447 -20.25 -46.92 19.03
N LYS A 448 -20.97 -46.84 20.16
CA LYS A 448 -21.10 -45.59 20.90
C LYS A 448 -19.79 -45.34 21.62
N ILE A 449 -19.00 -44.38 21.16
CA ILE A 449 -17.84 -43.90 21.91
C ILE A 449 -18.41 -43.10 23.09
N PRO A 450 -18.21 -43.50 24.36
CA PRO A 450 -18.67 -42.73 25.50
C PRO A 450 -17.96 -41.38 25.48
N PHE A 451 -18.67 -40.32 25.13
CA PHE A 451 -18.11 -38.97 25.19
C PHE A 451 -18.15 -38.53 26.65
N CYS A 452 -16.99 -38.40 27.29
CA CYS A 452 -16.93 -37.91 28.66
C CYS A 452 -17.42 -36.46 28.65
N SER A 453 -18.61 -36.23 29.19
CA SER A 453 -19.16 -34.88 29.27
C SER A 453 -18.29 -34.02 30.17
N ARG A 454 -17.63 -34.53 31.22
CA ARG A 454 -16.75 -33.74 32.09
C ARG A 454 -15.49 -33.23 31.37
N SER A 455 -15.51 -31.95 31.01
CA SER A 455 -14.29 -31.22 30.62
C SER A 455 -13.35 -31.09 31.83
N HIS A 456 -12.12 -31.60 31.69
CA HIS A 456 -11.07 -31.38 32.67
C HIS A 456 -10.60 -29.92 32.56
N ALA A 457 -10.49 -29.20 33.67
CA ALA A 457 -10.21 -27.76 33.67
C ALA A 457 -8.94 -27.39 32.87
N GLY A 458 -7.92 -28.26 32.88
CA GLY A 458 -6.70 -28.08 32.11
C GLY A 458 -6.91 -28.13 30.59
N ARG A 459 -7.89 -28.89 30.07
CA ARG A 459 -8.11 -29.00 28.61
C ARG A 459 -8.65 -27.71 28.00
N SER A 460 -9.59 -27.04 28.67
CA SER A 460 -10.11 -25.75 28.20
C SER A 460 -9.05 -24.66 28.24
N GLU A 461 -8.16 -24.71 29.23
CA GLU A 461 -7.03 -23.77 29.33
C GLU A 461 -5.99 -24.01 28.22
N ASP A 462 -5.57 -25.26 28.05
CA ASP A 462 -4.58 -25.64 27.04
C ASP A 462 -5.05 -25.24 25.63
N ALA A 463 -6.33 -25.48 25.33
CA ALA A 463 -6.94 -25.17 24.04
C ALA A 463 -7.19 -23.68 23.80
N THR A 464 -7.28 -22.84 24.85
CA THR A 464 -7.63 -21.41 24.70
C THR A 464 -6.41 -20.51 24.81
N ILE A 465 -5.48 -20.79 25.75
CA ILE A 465 -4.39 -19.85 26.08
C ILE A 465 -2.98 -20.43 25.94
N LYS A 466 -2.82 -21.75 25.75
CA LYS A 466 -1.50 -22.38 25.51
C LYS A 466 -1.23 -22.67 24.03
N THR A 467 -2.15 -22.28 23.15
CA THR A 467 -1.96 -22.36 21.70
C THR A 467 -0.95 -21.30 21.24
N GLY A 468 -0.26 -21.58 20.13
CA GLY A 468 0.55 -20.56 19.47
C GLY A 468 -0.30 -19.37 19.00
N ASN A 469 0.34 -18.24 18.68
CA ASN A 469 -0.31 -17.07 18.05
C ASN A 469 -0.62 -17.32 16.56
N THR A 470 -1.34 -18.39 16.24
CA THR A 470 -1.44 -18.92 14.87
C THR A 470 -2.63 -18.40 14.07
N SER A 471 -3.55 -17.60 14.64
CA SER A 471 -4.74 -17.12 13.89
C SER A 471 -5.20 -15.72 14.36
N PRO A 472 -5.09 -14.67 13.51
CA PRO A 472 -5.47 -13.30 13.85
C PRO A 472 -6.84 -12.95 13.23
N GLY A 473 -7.94 -13.38 13.83
CA GLY A 473 -9.30 -13.16 13.28
C GLY A 473 -10.07 -12.00 13.91
N ASP A 474 -10.06 -11.88 15.24
CA ASP A 474 -11.05 -11.11 16.01
C ASP A 474 -10.45 -9.92 16.80
N ASN A 475 -9.19 -9.56 16.50
CA ASN A 475 -8.38 -8.59 17.26
C ASN A 475 -8.11 -8.96 18.73
N ILE A 476 -8.48 -10.16 19.19
CA ILE A 476 -8.18 -10.68 20.51
C ILE A 476 -7.02 -11.66 20.41
N THR A 477 -5.84 -11.24 20.89
CA THR A 477 -4.66 -12.12 20.84
C THR A 477 -4.66 -13.10 22.02
N VAL A 478 -3.93 -14.22 21.86
CA VAL A 478 -3.72 -15.18 22.97
C VAL A 478 -3.15 -14.48 24.20
N LYS A 479 -2.29 -13.46 24.04
CA LYS A 479 -1.77 -12.66 25.16
C LYS A 479 -2.87 -11.90 25.91
N LEU A 480 -3.88 -11.38 25.21
CA LEU A 480 -5.02 -10.71 25.86
C LEU A 480 -5.87 -11.74 26.62
N LEU A 481 -6.11 -12.91 26.03
CA LEU A 481 -6.82 -14.00 26.71
C LEU A 481 -6.07 -14.47 27.96
N GLN A 482 -4.74 -14.61 27.89
CA GLN A 482 -3.89 -14.95 29.03
C GLN A 482 -4.02 -13.93 30.16
N ALA A 483 -4.08 -12.63 29.84
CA ALA A 483 -4.14 -11.56 30.84
C ALA A 483 -5.45 -11.52 31.63
N VAL A 484 -6.55 -11.99 31.04
CA VAL A 484 -7.89 -12.00 31.66
C VAL A 484 -8.40 -13.41 31.95
N TRP A 485 -7.54 -14.43 31.82
CA TRP A 485 -7.95 -15.83 31.97
C TRP A 485 -8.55 -16.12 33.35
N ASP A 486 -7.99 -15.53 34.40
CA ASP A 486 -8.49 -15.64 35.77
C ASP A 486 -9.95 -15.18 35.90
N ILE A 487 -10.37 -14.22 35.08
CA ILE A 487 -11.72 -13.66 35.02
C ILE A 487 -12.62 -14.55 34.15
N VAL A 488 -12.21 -14.86 32.92
CA VAL A 488 -13.11 -15.48 31.92
C VAL A 488 -13.13 -17.01 31.94
N ARG A 489 -12.17 -17.68 32.62
CA ARG A 489 -12.05 -19.15 32.63
C ARG A 489 -13.34 -19.89 32.99
N GLY A 490 -14.13 -19.33 33.92
CA GLY A 490 -15.40 -19.94 34.35
C GLY A 490 -16.44 -19.96 33.22
N HIS A 491 -16.57 -18.83 32.51
CA HIS A 491 -17.49 -18.67 31.38
C HIS A 491 -17.06 -19.53 30.19
N VAL A 492 -15.77 -19.52 29.83
CA VAL A 492 -15.23 -20.33 28.73
C VAL A 492 -15.42 -21.82 29.00
N ARG A 493 -15.15 -22.28 30.23
CA ARG A 493 -15.36 -23.68 30.60
C ARG A 493 -16.84 -24.07 30.53
N ARG A 494 -17.73 -23.23 31.07
CA ARG A 494 -19.17 -23.47 31.05
C ARG A 494 -19.70 -23.57 29.62
N HIS A 495 -19.27 -22.64 28.78
CA HIS A 495 -19.57 -22.62 27.35
C HIS A 495 -19.12 -23.92 26.66
N TYR A 496 -17.84 -24.29 26.81
CA TYR A 496 -17.27 -25.50 26.21
C TYR A 496 -18.01 -26.76 26.67
N GLN A 497 -18.30 -26.84 27.97
CA GLN A 497 -19.04 -27.94 28.59
C GLN A 497 -20.47 -28.06 28.03
N GLY A 498 -21.18 -26.95 27.90
CA GLY A 498 -22.52 -26.92 27.34
C GLY A 498 -22.53 -27.31 25.87
N CYS A 499 -21.56 -26.82 25.07
CA CYS A 499 -21.40 -27.23 23.67
C CYS A 499 -21.26 -28.75 23.51
N LEU A 500 -20.44 -29.39 24.36
CA LEU A 500 -20.27 -30.84 24.35
C LEU A 500 -21.53 -31.59 24.79
N THR A 501 -22.30 -31.02 25.72
CA THR A 501 -23.51 -31.66 26.27
C THR A 501 -24.67 -31.58 25.30
N VAL A 502 -24.86 -30.42 24.68
CA VAL A 502 -25.92 -30.15 23.69
C VAL A 502 -25.55 -30.71 22.31
N GLY A 503 -24.26 -30.91 22.03
CA GLY A 503 -23.76 -31.27 20.71
C GLY A 503 -23.83 -30.10 19.72
N HIS A 504 -23.68 -28.87 20.22
CA HIS A 504 -23.77 -27.64 19.41
C HIS A 504 -22.41 -26.98 19.26
N HIS A 505 -22.10 -26.53 18.04
CA HIS A 505 -20.96 -25.66 17.77
C HIS A 505 -21.47 -24.22 17.54
N PRO A 506 -21.06 -23.22 18.33
CA PRO A 506 -21.69 -21.90 18.27
C PRO A 506 -21.55 -21.22 16.93
N GLY A 507 -22.58 -20.46 16.52
CA GLY A 507 -22.63 -19.70 15.29
C GLY A 507 -21.47 -18.72 15.15
N ALA A 508 -21.12 -18.01 16.23
CA ALA A 508 -20.02 -17.04 16.27
C ALA A 508 -18.64 -17.64 15.90
N PHE A 509 -18.46 -18.96 16.03
CA PHE A 509 -17.22 -19.66 15.68
C PHE A 509 -17.28 -20.39 14.33
N ARG A 510 -18.42 -20.32 13.63
CA ARG A 510 -18.60 -20.86 12.27
C ARG A 510 -18.15 -19.88 11.19
N GLU A 511 -18.00 -18.60 11.55
CA GLU A 511 -17.55 -17.56 10.62
C GLU A 511 -16.02 -17.51 10.57
N ALA A 512 -15.48 -17.39 9.35
CA ALA A 512 -14.06 -17.23 9.13
C ALA A 512 -13.81 -16.06 8.18
N GLU A 513 -13.01 -15.08 8.64
CA GLU A 513 -12.46 -14.06 7.76
C GLU A 513 -11.23 -14.63 7.05
N VAL A 514 -11.28 -14.70 5.72
CA VAL A 514 -10.16 -15.18 4.91
C VAL A 514 -9.50 -14.01 4.20
N VAL A 515 -8.22 -13.81 4.48
CA VAL A 515 -7.39 -12.82 3.77
C VAL A 515 -6.46 -13.55 2.81
N MET A 516 -6.59 -13.24 1.53
CA MET A 516 -5.72 -13.79 0.49
C MET A 516 -4.41 -13.00 0.42
N ILE A 517 -3.29 -13.66 0.69
CA ILE A 517 -1.96 -13.04 0.70
C ILE A 517 -1.18 -13.50 -0.54
N PRO A 518 -0.63 -12.58 -1.35
CA PRO A 518 0.22 -12.94 -2.49
C PRO A 518 1.42 -13.78 -2.08
N LYS A 519 1.68 -14.87 -2.80
CA LYS A 519 2.87 -15.69 -2.54
C LYS A 519 4.14 -14.94 -2.96
N PRO A 520 5.19 -14.91 -2.11
CA PRO A 520 6.45 -14.27 -2.48
C PRO A 520 7.11 -14.92 -3.70
N GLY A 521 7.67 -14.10 -4.59
CA GLY A 521 8.54 -14.56 -5.69
C GLY A 521 7.81 -15.01 -6.96
N LYS A 522 6.52 -14.73 -7.08
CA LYS A 522 5.70 -15.08 -8.23
C LYS A 522 5.68 -13.94 -9.24
N LYS A 523 5.92 -14.27 -10.51
CA LYS A 523 6.05 -13.29 -11.60
C LYS A 523 4.71 -12.72 -12.06
N ASN A 524 3.66 -13.54 -12.01
CA ASN A 524 2.33 -13.14 -12.44
C ASN A 524 1.35 -13.24 -11.26
N LEU A 525 0.92 -12.09 -10.73
CA LEU A 525 -0.06 -11.98 -9.66
C LEU A 525 -1.50 -11.77 -10.18
N SER A 526 -1.73 -11.78 -11.49
CA SER A 526 -3.07 -11.67 -12.07
C SER A 526 -3.85 -12.98 -12.00
N THR A 527 -3.26 -14.09 -11.55
CA THR A 527 -3.95 -15.40 -11.50
C THR A 527 -4.23 -15.85 -10.06
N PRO A 528 -5.34 -16.57 -9.79
CA PRO A 528 -5.75 -16.95 -8.43
C PRO A 528 -4.78 -17.83 -7.65
N ARG A 529 -3.83 -18.49 -8.32
CA ARG A 529 -2.90 -19.45 -7.72
C ARG A 529 -1.44 -18.99 -7.80
N ALA A 530 -1.23 -17.70 -8.06
CA ALA A 530 0.09 -17.08 -8.11
C ALA A 530 0.92 -17.45 -6.89
#